data_AF-A0A969KJ36-F1
#
_entry.id   AF-A0A969KJ36-F1
#
_cell.length_a   1.000
_cell.length_b   1.000
_cell.length_c   1.000
_cell.angle_alpha   90.00
_cell.angle_beta   90.00
_cell.angle_gamma   90.00
#
_symmetry.space_group_name_H-M   'P 1'
#
loop_
_entity.id
_entity.type
_entity.pdbx_description
1 polymer ?
#
loop_
_entity_poly.entity_id
_entity_poly.type
_entity_poly.pdbx_seq_one_letter_code
_entity_poly.pdbx_strand_id
1 'polypeptide(L)'
;MGSMGGNLVDSPWFQARLDRVQQEQVLAYLEQSLSLIAQTKMEPLELHEPTLNQWWQLQVISQGQELWCSLQDISDRKTMEMDLVERSCITELTTAINHHIIAGGPWELTVQNWAETINHYLASVAVGIWLHNPKLQQLELQGFSQGYAMDSTPPEGIHHLLKLRYLPTKQGLHLSLIGWVADRRHPLGEVPVSPLNFGLQDFDPDLMDAAVELSNPAMALNTGQPIGQGESAIYLFAYPLIVEKKLLGVLALWHGAESRGLADRALTAVVPMIAIALDGIQAKTALGSRRETMLLKLANEIRDSMDLNTILQIAVNGMIKLLNVDHCYYLWCWPQEQEITMMVSHEAHLDPNDHHGSRSFNPDSLQPLSHYILDVKTIEINSINDDMFFLDSPLYEDLKAMLRELKTESIALIPFKPVPNI
;
A
#
# COMPACT_ATOMS: atom_id res chain seq x y z
N MET A 1 31.61 7.90 -42.04
CA MET A 1 33.07 8.05 -41.99
C MET A 1 33.50 9.06 -43.04
N GLY A 2 33.67 10.31 -42.64
CA GLY A 2 34.29 11.36 -43.45
C GLY A 2 35.51 11.88 -42.70
N SER A 3 36.67 11.87 -43.34
CA SER A 3 37.92 12.43 -42.82
C SER A 3 37.78 13.95 -42.71
N MET A 4 37.95 14.50 -41.50
CA MET A 4 38.16 15.93 -41.28
C MET A 4 39.34 16.10 -40.34
N GLY A 5 40.55 16.09 -40.91
CA GLY A 5 41.71 16.71 -40.27
C GLY A 5 41.53 18.21 -40.34
N GLY A 6 40.83 18.77 -39.36
CA GLY A 6 40.50 20.18 -39.27
C GLY A 6 40.15 20.55 -37.84
N ASN A 7 40.51 21.78 -37.46
CA ASN A 7 40.22 22.36 -36.15
C ASN A 7 38.73 22.14 -35.81
N LEU A 8 38.40 21.68 -34.60
CA LEU A 8 37.02 21.44 -34.17
C LEU A 8 36.12 22.68 -34.39
N VAL A 9 36.73 23.87 -34.33
CA VAL A 9 36.17 25.21 -34.58
C VAL A 9 35.71 25.42 -36.03
N ASP A 10 36.37 24.78 -37.00
CA ASP A 10 36.17 24.96 -38.43
C ASP A 10 35.21 23.92 -39.03
N SER A 11 34.67 23.04 -38.17
CA SER A 11 33.72 22.03 -38.60
C SER A 11 32.39 22.70 -39.02
N PRO A 12 31.85 22.34 -40.20
CA PRO A 12 30.53 22.82 -40.64
C PRO A 12 29.39 22.42 -39.70
N TRP A 13 29.56 21.35 -38.91
CA TRP A 13 28.55 20.90 -37.95
C TRP A 13 28.57 21.76 -36.67
N PHE A 14 29.76 22.15 -36.20
CA PHE A 14 29.97 22.94 -34.99
C PHE A 14 29.48 24.38 -35.21
N GLN A 15 29.78 24.91 -36.40
CA GLN A 15 29.36 26.26 -36.80
C GLN A 15 27.84 26.40 -37.05
N ALA A 16 27.16 25.32 -37.44
CA ALA A 16 25.74 25.37 -37.85
C ALA A 16 24.74 25.11 -36.71
N ARG A 17 25.18 24.53 -35.58
CA ARG A 17 24.28 24.02 -34.53
C ARG A 17 24.30 24.83 -33.24
N LEU A 18 25.38 25.54 -32.98
CA LEU A 18 25.60 26.35 -31.78
C LEU A 18 25.75 27.82 -32.17
N ASP A 19 25.21 28.74 -31.39
CA ASP A 19 25.53 30.15 -31.57
C ASP A 19 26.98 30.44 -31.17
N ARG A 20 27.49 31.62 -31.55
CA ARG A 20 28.89 31.97 -31.33
C ARG A 20 29.30 31.99 -29.86
N VAL A 21 28.37 32.29 -28.95
CA VAL A 21 28.62 32.32 -27.50
C VAL A 21 28.72 30.90 -26.94
N GLN A 22 27.83 30.02 -27.38
CA GLN A 22 27.85 28.59 -27.04
C GLN A 22 29.11 27.90 -27.59
N GLN A 23 29.55 28.26 -28.81
CA GLN A 23 30.80 27.76 -29.38
C GLN A 23 32.02 28.12 -28.53
N GLU A 24 32.12 29.40 -28.10
CA GLU A 24 33.23 29.87 -27.26
C GLU A 24 33.22 29.21 -25.87
N GLN A 25 32.04 28.99 -25.28
CA GLN A 25 31.90 28.30 -23.98
C GLN A 25 32.31 26.82 -24.07
N VAL A 26 31.84 26.10 -25.09
CA VAL A 26 32.19 24.70 -25.31
C VAL A 26 33.69 24.55 -25.59
N LEU A 27 34.30 25.46 -26.37
CA LEU A 27 35.74 25.44 -26.65
C LEU A 27 36.58 25.71 -25.40
N ALA A 28 36.24 26.72 -24.59
CA ALA A 28 36.95 27.02 -23.36
C ALA A 28 36.92 25.84 -22.37
N TYR A 29 35.75 25.18 -22.26
CA TYR A 29 35.58 24.00 -21.42
C TYR A 29 36.34 22.77 -21.95
N LEU A 30 36.37 22.56 -23.26
CA LEU A 30 37.14 21.50 -23.91
C LEU A 30 38.66 21.71 -23.77
N GLU A 31 39.17 22.94 -23.95
CA GLU A 31 40.60 23.25 -23.77
C GLU A 31 41.07 22.96 -22.35
N GLN A 32 40.26 23.34 -21.35
CA GLN A 32 40.52 23.06 -19.94
C GLN A 32 40.57 21.53 -19.70
N SER A 33 39.66 20.78 -20.30
CA SER A 33 39.57 19.32 -20.16
C SER A 33 40.67 18.56 -20.91
N LEU A 34 41.05 19.00 -22.11
CA LEU A 34 42.10 18.39 -22.95
C LEU A 34 43.49 18.47 -22.30
N SER A 35 43.77 19.55 -21.55
CA SER A 35 45.00 19.68 -20.78
C SER A 35 45.16 18.59 -19.71
N LEU A 36 44.05 18.04 -19.22
CA LEU A 36 43.99 16.98 -18.21
C LEU A 36 44.06 15.57 -18.82
N ILE A 37 43.52 15.40 -20.03
CA ILE A 37 43.33 14.09 -20.71
C ILE A 37 44.60 13.58 -21.39
N ALA A 38 45.56 14.45 -21.73
CA ALA A 38 46.80 14.08 -22.44
C ALA A 38 47.71 13.07 -21.70
N GLN A 39 47.37 12.65 -20.47
CA GLN A 39 48.19 11.79 -19.63
C GLN A 39 47.59 10.42 -19.30
N THR A 40 46.39 10.05 -19.78
CA THR A 40 45.72 8.81 -19.33
C THR A 40 44.99 8.07 -20.46
N LYS A 41 45.04 6.74 -20.43
CA LYS A 41 44.42 5.83 -21.42
C LYS A 41 42.93 6.17 -21.59
N MET A 42 42.55 6.54 -22.81
CA MET A 42 41.33 7.29 -23.13
C MET A 42 40.06 6.42 -23.15
N GLU A 43 39.34 6.42 -22.04
CA GLU A 43 37.89 6.20 -22.07
C GLU A 43 37.20 7.45 -22.64
N PRO A 44 36.08 7.30 -23.36
CA PRO A 44 35.33 8.46 -23.85
C PRO A 44 34.79 9.26 -22.68
N LEU A 45 35.03 10.57 -22.69
CA LEU A 45 34.59 11.48 -21.63
C LEU A 45 33.18 11.96 -21.92
N GLU A 46 32.28 11.81 -20.97
CA GLU A 46 30.91 12.34 -21.05
C GLU A 46 30.83 13.66 -20.28
N LEU A 47 30.28 14.69 -20.92
CA LEU A 47 30.21 16.05 -20.43
C LEU A 47 28.75 16.51 -20.46
N HIS A 48 28.25 17.06 -19.35
CA HIS A 48 26.93 17.65 -19.27
C HIS A 48 27.04 19.17 -19.30
N GLU A 49 26.37 19.83 -20.23
CA GLU A 49 26.23 21.29 -20.29
C GLU A 49 24.89 21.70 -19.65
N PRO A 50 24.87 22.17 -18.39
CA PRO A 50 23.64 22.38 -17.64
C PRO A 50 22.75 23.47 -18.23
N THR A 51 23.34 24.46 -18.92
CA THR A 51 22.58 25.57 -19.50
C THR A 51 21.77 25.15 -20.73
N LEU A 52 22.28 24.17 -21.48
CA LEU A 52 21.64 23.64 -22.67
C LEU A 52 20.90 22.33 -22.41
N ASN A 53 21.07 21.74 -21.21
CA ASN A 53 20.59 20.42 -20.84
C ASN A 53 20.98 19.35 -21.89
N GLN A 54 22.24 19.44 -22.35
CA GLN A 54 22.78 18.57 -23.40
C GLN A 54 23.97 17.78 -22.87
N TRP A 55 24.07 16.54 -23.34
CA TRP A 55 25.18 15.66 -23.03
C TRP A 55 26.04 15.43 -24.27
N TRP A 56 27.34 15.59 -24.09
CA TRP A 56 28.33 15.43 -25.13
C TRP A 56 29.31 14.32 -24.77
N GLN A 57 29.66 13.49 -25.75
CA GLN A 57 30.72 12.52 -25.62
C GLN A 57 31.93 13.00 -26.42
N LEU A 58 33.04 13.24 -25.71
CA LEU A 58 34.33 13.54 -26.31
C LEU A 58 35.15 12.25 -26.38
N GLN A 59 35.42 11.80 -27.59
CA GLN A 59 36.36 10.72 -27.83
C GLN A 59 37.63 11.29 -28.45
N VAL A 60 38.76 11.15 -27.76
CA VAL A 60 40.06 11.52 -28.29
C VAL A 60 40.79 10.26 -28.72
N ILE A 61 41.36 10.27 -29.93
CA ILE A 61 42.05 9.15 -30.55
C ILE A 61 43.42 9.65 -30.99
N SER A 62 44.48 9.07 -30.43
CA SER A 62 45.86 9.33 -30.88
C SER A 62 46.19 8.40 -32.03
N GLN A 63 46.50 8.94 -33.21
CA GLN A 63 46.96 8.16 -34.36
C GLN A 63 48.32 8.69 -34.82
N GLY A 64 49.40 8.07 -34.34
CA GLY A 64 50.77 8.54 -34.59
C GLY A 64 51.08 9.83 -33.81
N GLN A 65 51.46 10.89 -34.52
CA GLN A 65 51.73 12.23 -33.95
C GLN A 65 50.49 13.15 -33.97
N GLU A 66 49.36 12.68 -34.48
CA GLU A 66 48.13 13.45 -34.60
C GLU A 66 47.12 13.03 -33.54
N LEU A 67 46.44 14.03 -32.97
CA LEU A 67 45.30 13.85 -32.08
C LEU A 67 44.02 14.12 -32.85
N TRP A 68 43.14 13.15 -32.87
CA TRP A 68 41.80 13.25 -33.42
C TRP A 68 40.81 13.37 -32.29
N CYS A 69 39.87 14.30 -32.38
CA CYS A 69 38.77 14.42 -31.43
C CYS A 69 37.44 14.29 -32.16
N SER A 70 36.55 13.46 -31.61
CA SER A 70 35.17 13.33 -32.05
C SER A 70 34.28 13.82 -30.92
N LEU A 71 33.40 14.76 -31.21
CA LEU A 71 32.34 15.21 -30.31
C LEU A 71 31.02 14.65 -30.83
N GLN A 72 30.29 13.92 -29.99
CA GLN A 72 29.00 13.35 -30.32
C GLN A 72 27.95 13.82 -29.32
N ASP A 73 26.81 14.31 -29.80
CA ASP A 73 25.62 14.53 -28.97
C ASP A 73 25.08 13.16 -28.54
N ILE A 74 25.04 12.95 -27.23
CA ILE A 74 24.53 11.72 -26.59
C ILE A 74 23.32 12.02 -25.70
N SER A 75 22.68 13.19 -25.85
CA SER A 75 21.55 13.62 -25.03
C SER A 75 20.39 12.63 -25.08
N ASP A 76 20.05 12.12 -26.26
CA ASP A 76 19.00 11.10 -26.43
C ASP A 76 19.35 9.81 -25.68
N ARG A 77 20.60 9.33 -25.80
CA ARG A 77 21.07 8.13 -25.08
C ARG A 77 21.02 8.35 -23.57
N LYS A 78 21.45 9.52 -23.09
CA LYS A 78 21.46 9.85 -21.66
C LYS A 78 20.05 9.99 -21.09
N THR A 79 19.14 10.55 -21.87
CA THR A 79 17.71 10.60 -21.52
C THR A 79 17.13 9.18 -21.43
N MET A 80 17.44 8.30 -22.40
CA MET A 80 17.01 6.90 -22.34
C MET A 80 17.62 6.13 -21.16
N GLU A 81 18.89 6.37 -20.84
CA GLU A 81 19.55 5.78 -19.66
C GLU A 81 18.88 6.24 -18.37
N MET A 82 18.58 7.53 -18.23
CA MET A 82 17.82 8.07 -17.09
C MET A 82 16.42 7.46 -17.01
N ASP A 83 15.67 7.45 -18.12
CA ASP A 83 14.33 6.84 -18.19
C ASP A 83 14.35 5.36 -17.78
N LEU A 84 15.40 4.61 -18.17
CA LEU A 84 15.56 3.21 -17.80
C LEU A 84 15.84 3.05 -16.30
N VAL A 85 16.71 3.89 -15.73
CA VAL A 85 16.99 3.90 -14.28
C VAL A 85 15.73 4.25 -13.50
N GLU A 86 14.99 5.25 -13.92
CA GLU A 86 13.72 5.65 -13.30
C GLU A 86 12.68 4.53 -13.36
N ARG A 87 12.52 3.88 -14.53
CA ARG A 87 11.62 2.74 -14.68
C ARG A 87 12.05 1.55 -13.82
N SER A 88 13.35 1.28 -13.70
CA SER A 88 13.87 0.22 -12.80
C SER A 88 13.51 0.54 -11.35
N CYS A 89 13.81 1.77 -10.91
CA CYS A 89 13.49 2.24 -9.55
C CYS A 89 12.00 2.12 -9.24
N ILE A 90 11.11 2.58 -10.15
CA ILE A 90 9.66 2.46 -9.97
C ILE A 90 9.22 1.00 -9.89
N THR A 91 9.81 0.12 -10.71
CA THR A 91 9.49 -1.31 -10.72
C THR A 91 9.92 -1.99 -9.41
N GLU A 92 11.11 -1.66 -8.93
CA GLU A 92 11.65 -2.18 -7.66
C GLU A 92 10.81 -1.70 -6.47
N LEU A 93 10.50 -0.40 -6.41
CA LEU A 93 9.61 0.17 -5.40
C LEU A 93 8.24 -0.51 -5.40
N THR A 94 7.64 -0.67 -6.59
CA THR A 94 6.34 -1.34 -6.77
C THR A 94 6.39 -2.78 -6.26
N THR A 95 7.46 -3.50 -6.57
CA THR A 95 7.68 -4.87 -6.13
C THR A 95 7.83 -4.95 -4.62
N ALA A 96 8.60 -4.04 -4.02
CA ALA A 96 8.82 -3.97 -2.58
C ALA A 96 7.52 -3.68 -1.81
N ILE A 97 6.72 -2.71 -2.27
CA ILE A 97 5.41 -2.42 -1.68
C ILE A 97 4.48 -3.63 -1.79
N ASN A 98 4.41 -4.27 -2.97
CA ASN A 98 3.61 -5.48 -3.15
C ASN A 98 4.04 -6.61 -2.22
N HIS A 99 5.34 -6.77 -1.99
CA HIS A 99 5.85 -7.75 -1.03
C HIS A 99 5.33 -7.47 0.38
N HIS A 100 5.35 -6.21 0.83
CA HIS A 100 4.77 -5.82 2.13
C HIS A 100 3.25 -6.03 2.20
N ILE A 101 2.52 -5.80 1.10
CA ILE A 101 1.08 -6.05 1.02
C ILE A 101 0.78 -7.56 1.18
N ILE A 102 1.55 -8.41 0.47
CA ILE A 102 1.33 -9.86 0.45
C ILE A 102 1.75 -10.52 1.76
N ALA A 103 2.86 -10.08 2.37
CA ALA A 103 3.35 -10.62 3.64
C ALA A 103 2.29 -10.55 4.75
N GLY A 104 1.41 -9.55 4.70
CA GLY A 104 0.40 -9.31 5.72
C GLY A 104 1.03 -8.92 7.06
N GLY A 105 0.18 -8.58 8.03
CA GLY A 105 0.64 -8.19 9.37
C GLY A 105 -0.30 -7.20 10.04
N PRO A 106 0.05 -6.74 11.26
CA PRO A 106 -0.62 -5.60 11.89
C PRO A 106 -0.53 -4.40 10.96
N TRP A 107 -1.67 -3.80 10.64
CA TRP A 107 -1.76 -2.82 9.57
C TRP A 107 -0.98 -1.53 9.89
N GLU A 108 -0.84 -1.19 11.17
CA GLU A 108 -0.03 -0.05 11.63
C GLU A 108 1.43 -0.25 11.21
N LEU A 109 1.97 -1.46 11.40
CA LEU A 109 3.32 -1.82 10.98
C LEU A 109 3.43 -1.86 9.45
N THR A 110 2.41 -2.37 8.76
CA THR A 110 2.40 -2.43 7.30
C THR A 110 2.43 -1.03 6.66
N VAL A 111 1.62 -0.10 7.16
CA VAL A 111 1.56 1.28 6.65
C VAL A 111 2.87 2.02 6.95
N GLN A 112 3.47 1.79 8.12
CA GLN A 112 4.80 2.30 8.45
C GLN A 112 5.88 1.80 7.48
N ASN A 113 5.90 0.48 7.20
CA ASN A 113 6.86 -0.12 6.26
C ASN A 113 6.71 0.44 4.84
N TRP A 114 5.48 0.74 4.39
CA TRP A 114 5.27 1.42 3.11
C TRP A 114 5.88 2.81 3.10
N ALA A 115 5.67 3.61 4.15
CA ALA A 115 6.27 4.94 4.25
C ALA A 115 7.80 4.88 4.20
N GLU A 116 8.41 3.92 4.90
CA GLU A 116 9.86 3.69 4.88
C GLU A 116 10.37 3.25 3.52
N THR A 117 9.68 2.34 2.85
CA THR A 117 10.05 1.84 1.53
C THR A 117 10.00 2.96 0.48
N ILE A 118 8.92 3.73 0.45
CA ILE A 118 8.78 4.88 -0.45
C ILE A 118 9.91 5.88 -0.20
N ASN A 119 10.18 6.16 1.06
CA ASN A 119 11.21 7.12 1.43
C ASN A 119 12.62 6.65 1.03
N HIS A 120 12.88 5.35 1.17
CA HIS A 120 14.15 4.73 0.77
C HIS A 120 14.39 4.80 -0.74
N TYR A 121 13.42 4.35 -1.56
CA TYR A 121 13.59 4.30 -3.01
C TYR A 121 13.57 5.69 -3.66
N LEU A 122 12.80 6.63 -3.11
CA LEU A 122 12.70 7.99 -3.66
C LEU A 122 13.69 8.98 -3.04
N ALA A 123 14.54 8.54 -2.10
CA ALA A 123 15.50 9.40 -1.40
C ALA A 123 14.87 10.74 -0.94
N SER A 124 13.64 10.69 -0.45
CA SER A 124 12.87 11.87 -0.07
C SER A 124 13.31 12.43 1.29
N VAL A 125 12.91 13.68 1.55
CA VAL A 125 13.07 14.32 2.86
C VAL A 125 12.15 13.65 3.87
N ALA A 126 10.90 13.41 3.50
CA ALA A 126 9.93 12.71 4.34
C ALA A 126 8.78 12.11 3.52
N VAL A 127 8.15 11.08 4.07
CA VAL A 127 6.91 10.46 3.61
C VAL A 127 5.94 10.38 4.78
N GLY A 128 4.68 10.75 4.55
CA GLY A 128 3.60 10.55 5.51
C GLY A 128 2.39 9.89 4.85
N ILE A 129 1.72 9.01 5.59
CA ILE A 129 0.48 8.36 5.19
C ILE A 129 -0.55 8.61 6.28
N TRP A 130 -1.58 9.38 5.93
CA TRP A 130 -2.74 9.64 6.79
C TRP A 130 -3.90 8.77 6.36
N LEU A 131 -4.58 8.13 7.31
CA LEU A 131 -5.81 7.39 7.04
C LEU A 131 -7.03 8.17 7.51
N HIS A 132 -8.11 8.09 6.74
CA HIS A 132 -9.36 8.76 7.05
C HIS A 132 -10.16 7.95 8.07
N ASN A 133 -10.44 8.56 9.22
CA ASN A 133 -11.35 8.06 10.23
C ASN A 133 -12.76 8.61 9.94
N PRO A 134 -13.68 7.79 9.38
CA PRO A 134 -15.01 8.26 9.00
C PRO A 134 -15.88 8.62 10.20
N LYS A 135 -15.58 8.12 11.41
CA LYS A 135 -16.35 8.44 12.62
C LYS A 135 -16.03 9.85 13.13
N LEU A 136 -14.74 10.20 13.09
CA LEU A 136 -14.26 11.49 13.57
C LEU A 136 -14.18 12.55 12.46
N GLN A 137 -14.40 12.16 11.19
CA GLN A 137 -14.22 13.01 10.00
C GLN A 137 -12.84 13.68 10.00
N GLN A 138 -11.83 12.90 10.39
CA GLN A 138 -10.46 13.36 10.58
C GLN A 138 -9.51 12.40 9.90
N LEU A 139 -8.35 12.92 9.56
CA LEU A 139 -7.22 12.15 9.03
C LEU A 139 -6.23 11.91 10.17
N GLU A 140 -5.82 10.68 10.35
CA GLU A 140 -4.89 10.25 11.40
C GLU A 140 -3.59 9.78 10.75
N LEU A 141 -2.45 10.26 11.23
CA LEU A 141 -1.14 9.82 10.72
C LEU A 141 -0.88 8.39 11.17
N GLN A 142 -0.66 7.47 10.22
CA GLN A 142 -0.48 6.05 10.49
C GLN A 142 0.87 5.50 10.02
N GLY A 143 1.50 6.16 9.05
CA GLY A 143 2.87 5.85 8.63
C GLY A 143 3.66 7.13 8.43
N PHE A 144 4.89 7.17 8.93
CA PHE A 144 5.79 8.29 8.73
C PHE A 144 7.24 7.83 8.63
N SER A 145 7.93 8.25 7.58
CA SER A 145 9.36 8.03 7.44
C SER A 145 10.06 9.33 7.09
N GLN A 146 11.24 9.55 7.66
CA GLN A 146 12.07 10.70 7.40
C GLN A 146 13.40 10.23 6.79
N GLY A 147 13.82 10.85 5.70
CA GLY A 147 15.09 10.58 5.05
C GLY A 147 16.23 11.31 5.75
N TYR A 148 17.39 10.67 5.82
CA TYR A 148 18.64 11.33 6.17
C TYR A 148 19.21 11.95 4.88
N ALA A 149 19.04 13.26 4.69
CA ALA A 149 19.78 13.95 3.63
C ALA A 149 21.28 13.81 3.96
N MET A 150 22.04 13.14 3.08
CA MET A 150 23.37 12.62 3.38
C MET A 150 24.45 13.67 3.70
N ASP A 151 24.24 14.97 3.41
CA ASP A 151 25.29 15.99 3.58
C ASP A 151 24.84 17.30 4.24
N SER A 152 23.63 17.36 4.78
CA SER A 152 23.18 18.52 5.55
C SER A 152 22.60 18.06 6.87
N THR A 153 23.04 18.68 7.97
CA THR A 153 22.34 18.58 9.26
C THR A 153 20.84 18.67 8.99
N PRO A 154 20.02 17.67 9.38
CA PRO A 154 18.59 17.73 9.13
C PRO A 154 18.13 19.08 9.67
N PRO A 155 17.52 19.95 8.85
CA PRO A 155 17.07 21.23 9.35
C PRO A 155 16.17 20.90 10.54
N GLU A 156 16.45 21.48 11.71
CA GLU A 156 15.66 21.31 12.94
C GLU A 156 14.14 21.55 12.70
N GLY A 157 13.78 22.08 11.52
CA GLY A 157 12.44 22.25 10.98
C GLY A 157 11.69 21.01 10.47
N ILE A 158 12.25 19.79 10.31
CA ILE A 158 11.42 18.64 9.83
C ILE A 158 10.39 18.20 10.88
N HIS A 159 10.75 18.22 12.17
CA HIS A 159 9.76 18.07 13.23
C HIS A 159 8.73 19.22 13.26
N HIS A 160 9.06 20.38 12.67
CA HIS A 160 8.09 21.46 12.43
C HIS A 160 7.21 21.22 11.20
N LEU A 161 7.69 20.57 10.12
CA LEU A 161 6.85 20.15 8.98
C LEU A 161 5.65 19.32 9.45
N LEU A 162 5.87 18.45 10.45
CA LEU A 162 4.84 17.65 11.14
C LEU A 162 4.09 18.38 12.27
N LYS A 163 4.38 19.65 12.57
CA LYS A 163 3.61 20.45 13.54
C LYS A 163 2.77 21.55 12.87
N LEU A 164 2.90 21.72 11.56
CA LEU A 164 2.32 22.84 10.81
C LEU A 164 0.91 22.56 10.30
N ARG A 165 0.18 23.62 9.94
CA ARG A 165 -1.17 23.65 9.32
C ARG A 165 -1.29 22.87 8.00
N TYR A 166 -0.26 22.15 7.56
CA TYR A 166 -0.37 21.11 6.53
C TYR A 166 -1.16 19.91 7.05
N LEU A 167 -1.15 19.69 8.38
CA LEU A 167 -1.86 18.60 9.01
C LEU A 167 -3.35 18.89 9.14
N PRO A 168 -4.19 17.86 8.93
CA PRO A 168 -5.63 17.96 9.14
C PRO A 168 -5.91 18.41 10.58
N THR A 169 -6.59 19.55 10.72
CA THR A 169 -6.96 20.08 12.03
C THR A 169 -8.32 19.52 12.46
N LYS A 170 -8.58 19.49 13.77
CA LYS A 170 -9.91 19.13 14.30
C LYS A 170 -11.04 20.07 13.82
N GLN A 171 -10.70 21.20 13.21
CA GLN A 171 -11.64 22.24 12.77
C GLN A 171 -12.23 21.96 11.37
N GLY A 172 -11.69 20.99 10.62
CA GLY A 172 -12.20 20.57 9.33
C GLY A 172 -11.09 20.18 8.36
N LEU A 173 -11.33 19.17 7.50
CA LEU A 173 -10.35 18.69 6.52
C LEU A 173 -9.91 19.80 5.56
N HIS A 174 -10.82 20.64 5.08
CA HIS A 174 -10.52 21.71 4.11
C HIS A 174 -9.58 22.82 4.61
N LEU A 175 -9.20 22.85 5.90
CA LEU A 175 -8.37 23.90 6.48
C LEU A 175 -6.86 23.60 6.44
N SER A 176 -6.47 22.49 5.81
CA SER A 176 -5.07 22.13 5.60
C SER A 176 -4.84 21.65 4.17
N LEU A 177 -3.60 21.72 3.69
CA LEU A 177 -3.23 21.20 2.36
C LEU A 177 -3.52 19.71 2.21
N ILE A 178 -3.15 18.90 3.19
CA ILE A 178 -3.40 17.45 3.17
C ILE A 178 -4.91 17.17 3.24
N GLY A 179 -5.65 17.93 4.04
CA GLY A 179 -7.08 17.76 4.15
C GLY A 179 -7.85 18.32 2.94
N TRP A 180 -7.33 19.33 2.23
CA TRP A 180 -7.84 19.79 0.93
C TRP A 180 -7.68 18.69 -0.12
N VAL A 181 -6.54 17.99 -0.16
CA VAL A 181 -6.33 16.82 -1.05
C VAL A 181 -7.36 15.72 -0.76
N ALA A 182 -7.64 15.46 0.52
CA ALA A 182 -8.68 14.52 0.93
C ALA A 182 -10.09 14.97 0.52
N ASP A 183 -10.43 16.23 0.76
CA ASP A 183 -11.75 16.80 0.49
C ASP A 183 -12.05 16.87 -1.02
N ARG A 184 -11.10 17.41 -1.79
CA ARG A 184 -11.21 17.56 -3.25
C ARG A 184 -10.88 16.31 -4.04
N ARG A 185 -10.29 15.30 -3.38
CA ARG A 185 -9.93 14.02 -4.02
C ARG A 185 -9.05 14.22 -5.24
N HIS A 186 -8.20 15.25 -5.20
CA HIS A 186 -7.34 15.65 -6.29
C HIS A 186 -5.88 15.60 -5.83
N PRO A 187 -4.96 15.01 -6.62
CA PRO A 187 -3.55 15.03 -6.28
C PRO A 187 -2.99 16.46 -6.35
N LEU A 188 -2.00 16.73 -5.51
CA LEU A 188 -1.24 17.97 -5.48
C LEU A 188 0.18 17.62 -5.94
N GLY A 189 0.55 18.10 -7.13
CA GLY A 189 1.88 17.89 -7.72
C GLY A 189 2.80 19.09 -7.53
N GLU A 190 4.07 18.82 -7.22
CA GLU A 190 5.20 19.76 -7.26
C GLU A 190 4.97 21.12 -6.59
N VAL A 191 4.45 21.13 -5.37
CA VAL A 191 4.23 22.38 -4.64
C VAL A 191 5.48 22.80 -3.88
N PRO A 192 6.12 23.93 -4.21
CA PRO A 192 7.31 24.38 -3.49
C PRO A 192 6.95 24.75 -2.05
N VAL A 193 7.72 24.25 -1.10
CA VAL A 193 7.59 24.52 0.33
C VAL A 193 8.90 25.08 0.84
N SER A 194 8.88 26.29 1.39
CA SER A 194 10.07 26.87 2.02
C SER A 194 10.27 26.25 3.41
N PRO A 195 11.46 25.70 3.70
CA PRO A 195 11.82 25.22 5.03
C PRO A 195 12.19 26.35 6.01
N LEU A 196 11.97 27.62 5.67
CA LEU A 196 12.25 28.78 6.54
C LEU A 196 11.04 29.71 6.63
N ASN A 197 10.23 29.81 5.58
CA ASN A 197 9.03 30.64 5.55
C ASN A 197 7.77 29.83 5.93
N PHE A 198 7.81 29.22 7.12
CA PHE A 198 6.77 28.32 7.64
C PHE A 198 5.46 29.01 8.04
N GLY A 199 5.37 30.33 7.83
CA GLY A 199 4.16 31.11 8.02
C GLY A 199 3.34 31.20 6.73
N LEU A 200 2.73 30.11 6.28
CA LEU A 200 1.49 30.23 5.51
C LEU A 200 0.44 30.79 6.48
N GLN A 201 0.38 32.13 6.59
CA GLN A 201 -0.53 32.76 7.56
C GLN A 201 -1.99 32.46 7.21
N ASP A 202 -2.31 32.27 5.93
CA ASP A 202 -3.65 31.93 5.46
C ASP A 202 -3.58 30.90 4.30
N PHE A 203 -3.78 29.61 4.59
CA PHE A 203 -4.15 28.65 3.53
C PHE A 203 -5.59 28.97 3.13
N ASP A 204 -5.76 29.47 1.91
CA ASP A 204 -7.06 29.79 1.34
C ASP A 204 -7.46 28.68 0.36
N PRO A 205 -8.47 27.85 0.70
CA PRO A 205 -8.91 26.77 -0.17
C PRO A 205 -9.47 27.28 -1.51
N ASP A 206 -10.04 28.48 -1.55
CA ASP A 206 -10.63 29.04 -2.78
C ASP A 206 -9.51 29.47 -3.76
N LEU A 207 -8.40 30.01 -3.24
CA LEU A 207 -7.21 30.30 -4.04
C LEU A 207 -6.56 29.01 -4.55
N MET A 208 -6.56 27.94 -3.75
CA MET A 208 -6.00 26.66 -4.17
C MET A 208 -6.80 26.02 -5.31
N ASP A 209 -8.13 26.12 -5.26
CA ASP A 209 -8.99 25.66 -6.36
C ASP A 209 -8.67 26.37 -7.66
N ALA A 210 -8.60 27.70 -7.63
CA ALA A 210 -8.25 28.50 -8.80
C ALA A 210 -6.85 28.16 -9.34
N ALA A 211 -5.88 27.90 -8.45
CA ALA A 211 -4.52 27.55 -8.86
C ALA A 211 -4.43 26.15 -9.48
N VAL A 212 -5.24 25.19 -9.03
CA VAL A 212 -5.33 23.85 -9.61
C VAL A 212 -6.00 23.90 -10.99
N GLU A 213 -7.06 24.69 -11.15
CA GLU A 213 -7.68 24.95 -12.46
C GLU A 213 -6.69 25.54 -13.47
N LEU A 214 -5.78 26.40 -13.00
CA LEU A 214 -4.72 27.02 -13.79
C LEU A 214 -3.46 26.14 -13.94
N SER A 215 -3.47 24.90 -13.43
CA SER A 215 -2.31 23.98 -13.42
C SER A 215 -1.04 24.59 -12.82
N ASN A 216 -1.19 25.50 -11.84
CA ASN A 216 -0.08 26.18 -11.18
C ASN A 216 -0.34 26.36 -9.67
N PRO A 217 -0.28 25.26 -8.89
CA PRO A 217 -0.59 25.28 -7.45
C PRO A 217 0.40 26.12 -6.63
N ALA A 218 1.57 26.45 -7.18
CA ALA A 218 2.54 27.36 -6.56
C ALA A 218 2.00 28.80 -6.41
N MET A 219 0.98 29.20 -7.20
CA MET A 219 0.36 30.53 -7.09
C MET A 219 -0.55 30.70 -5.86
N ALA A 220 -1.18 29.62 -5.37
CA ALA A 220 -2.08 29.69 -4.21
C ALA A 220 -1.34 29.82 -2.89
N LEU A 221 -0.10 29.33 -2.84
CA LEU A 221 0.74 29.47 -1.66
C LEU A 221 1.50 30.77 -1.80
N ASN A 222 1.07 31.78 -1.05
CA ASN A 222 1.70 33.09 -0.96
C ASN A 222 3.10 32.97 -0.33
N THR A 223 4.04 32.35 -1.05
CA THR A 223 5.42 32.13 -0.63
C THR A 223 6.19 33.44 -0.52
N GLY A 224 5.62 34.53 -1.06
CA GLY A 224 5.94 35.94 -0.76
C GLY A 224 7.31 36.41 -1.21
N GLN A 225 8.25 35.49 -1.42
CA GLN A 225 9.58 35.75 -1.95
C GLN A 225 9.99 34.59 -2.86
N PRO A 226 10.63 34.89 -4.02
CA PRO A 226 11.34 33.86 -4.76
C PRO A 226 12.34 33.20 -3.81
N ILE A 227 12.34 31.87 -3.76
CA ILE A 227 13.38 31.09 -3.07
C ILE A 227 14.72 31.67 -3.54
N GLY A 228 15.51 32.20 -2.60
CA GLY A 228 16.78 32.84 -2.94
C GLY A 228 17.65 31.88 -3.74
N GLN A 229 18.36 32.39 -4.75
CA GLN A 229 19.33 31.58 -5.51
C GLN A 229 20.36 31.02 -4.52
N GLY A 230 20.22 29.75 -4.15
CA GLY A 230 21.06 29.07 -3.16
C GLY A 230 20.32 28.27 -2.07
N GLU A 231 19.00 28.42 -1.90
CA GLU A 231 18.24 27.59 -0.95
C GLU A 231 17.73 26.31 -1.61
N SER A 232 18.00 25.16 -0.99
CA SER A 232 17.47 23.86 -1.41
C SER A 232 15.94 23.86 -1.32
N ALA A 233 15.28 24.00 -2.46
CA ALA A 233 13.82 23.95 -2.55
C ALA A 233 13.31 22.53 -2.24
N ILE A 234 12.40 22.43 -1.27
CA ILE A 234 11.65 21.21 -0.98
C ILE A 234 10.32 21.30 -1.71
N TYR A 235 9.87 20.20 -2.30
CA TYR A 235 8.60 20.07 -3.00
C TYR A 235 7.68 19.11 -2.25
N LEU A 236 6.42 19.48 -2.12
CA LEU A 236 5.35 18.64 -1.60
C LEU A 236 4.58 18.00 -2.76
N PHE A 237 4.45 16.69 -2.68
CA PHE A 237 3.51 15.90 -3.45
C PHE A 237 2.50 15.30 -2.49
N ALA A 238 1.22 15.33 -2.83
CA ALA A 238 0.18 14.70 -2.01
C ALA A 238 -0.89 14.04 -2.88
N TYR A 239 -1.20 12.79 -2.61
CA TYR A 239 -2.13 11.98 -3.40
C TYR A 239 -3.23 11.43 -2.50
N PRO A 240 -4.50 11.53 -2.91
CA PRO A 240 -5.59 10.92 -2.18
C PRO A 240 -5.56 9.40 -2.41
N LEU A 241 -5.73 8.63 -1.34
CA LEU A 241 -5.86 7.18 -1.38
C LEU A 241 -7.35 6.86 -1.54
N ILE A 242 -7.78 6.57 -2.77
CA ILE A 242 -9.19 6.37 -3.12
C ILE A 242 -9.36 5.02 -3.78
N VAL A 243 -10.37 4.28 -3.33
CA VAL A 243 -10.89 3.11 -4.03
C VAL A 243 -12.32 3.40 -4.42
N GLU A 244 -12.61 3.34 -5.73
CA GLU A 244 -13.87 3.75 -6.33
C GLU A 244 -14.26 5.21 -5.99
N LYS A 245 -15.03 5.39 -4.91
CA LYS A 245 -15.48 6.71 -4.40
C LYS A 245 -15.25 6.85 -2.91
N LYS A 246 -14.56 5.90 -2.27
CA LYS A 246 -14.28 5.90 -0.84
C LYS A 246 -12.89 6.49 -0.61
N LEU A 247 -12.83 7.57 0.16
CA LEU A 247 -11.58 8.13 0.64
C LEU A 247 -11.06 7.25 1.80
N LEU A 248 -9.88 6.69 1.62
CA LEU A 248 -9.18 5.88 2.62
C LEU A 248 -8.13 6.68 3.37
N GLY A 249 -7.58 7.72 2.74
CA GLY A 249 -6.48 8.49 3.30
C GLY A 249 -5.82 9.42 2.30
N VAL A 250 -4.65 9.93 2.68
CA VAL A 250 -3.76 10.76 1.85
C VAL A 250 -2.33 10.30 2.06
N LEU A 251 -1.57 10.17 0.98
CA LEU A 251 -0.13 9.96 1.00
C LEU A 251 0.54 11.27 0.63
N ALA A 252 1.53 11.71 1.40
CA ALA A 252 2.33 12.87 1.06
C ALA A 252 3.83 12.58 1.09
N LEU A 253 4.57 13.24 0.21
CA LEU A 253 6.00 13.12 0.00
C LEU A 253 6.60 14.52 -0.05
N TRP A 254 7.66 14.73 0.74
CA TRP A 254 8.51 15.90 0.67
C TRP A 254 9.81 15.51 -0.01
N HIS A 255 10.10 16.09 -1.16
CA HIS A 255 11.23 15.68 -1.99
C HIS A 255 12.09 16.88 -2.40
N GLY A 256 13.40 16.66 -2.61
CA GLY A 256 14.31 17.70 -3.06
C GLY A 256 14.12 18.06 -4.54
N ALA A 257 14.71 19.17 -4.97
CA ALA A 257 14.56 19.68 -6.34
C ALA A 257 15.15 18.77 -7.44
N GLU A 258 16.05 17.84 -7.09
CA GLU A 258 16.91 17.11 -8.04
C GLU A 258 16.20 15.93 -8.75
N SER A 259 15.03 15.49 -8.29
CA SER A 259 14.34 14.29 -8.80
C SER A 259 12.80 14.45 -8.85
N ARG A 260 12.33 15.60 -9.35
CA ARG A 260 10.87 15.93 -9.38
C ARG A 260 10.05 14.95 -10.21
N GLY A 261 10.51 14.64 -11.42
CA GLY A 261 9.77 13.76 -12.34
C GLY A 261 9.68 12.31 -11.87
N LEU A 262 10.70 11.81 -11.16
CA LEU A 262 10.67 10.45 -10.60
C LEU A 262 9.61 10.32 -9.50
N ALA A 263 9.53 11.29 -8.59
CA ALA A 263 8.59 11.29 -7.48
C ALA A 263 7.13 11.19 -7.94
N ASP A 264 6.69 12.06 -8.86
CA ASP A 264 5.31 12.07 -9.38
C ASP A 264 4.93 10.73 -10.06
N ARG A 265 5.81 10.21 -10.93
CA ARG A 265 5.57 8.94 -11.63
C ARG A 265 5.57 7.75 -10.68
N ALA A 266 6.48 7.73 -9.71
CA ALA A 266 6.54 6.68 -8.70
C ALA A 266 5.28 6.68 -7.82
N LEU A 267 4.85 7.85 -7.32
CA LEU A 267 3.63 7.97 -6.53
C LEU A 267 2.39 7.58 -7.32
N THR A 268 2.29 8.01 -8.58
CA THR A 268 1.21 7.61 -9.49
C THR A 268 1.15 6.08 -9.68
N ALA A 269 2.30 5.40 -9.70
CA ALA A 269 2.34 3.95 -9.79
C ALA A 269 1.90 3.25 -8.49
N VAL A 270 2.29 3.77 -7.32
CA VAL A 270 2.09 3.06 -6.04
C VAL A 270 0.83 3.41 -5.27
N VAL A 271 0.30 4.62 -5.46
CA VAL A 271 -0.91 5.10 -4.77
C VAL A 271 -2.12 4.17 -4.99
N PRO A 272 -2.44 3.71 -6.21
CA PRO A 272 -3.56 2.79 -6.41
C PRO A 272 -3.39 1.46 -5.68
N MET A 273 -2.16 0.92 -5.65
CA MET A 273 -1.88 -0.35 -4.98
C MET A 273 -2.06 -0.23 -3.47
N ILE A 274 -1.54 0.85 -2.88
CA ILE A 274 -1.70 1.16 -1.45
C ILE A 274 -3.18 1.35 -1.11
N ALA A 275 -3.93 2.09 -1.93
CA ALA A 275 -5.36 2.31 -1.71
C ALA A 275 -6.15 0.99 -1.71
N ILE A 276 -5.94 0.12 -2.70
CA ILE A 276 -6.59 -1.19 -2.77
C ILE A 276 -6.24 -2.06 -1.55
N ALA A 277 -4.97 -2.09 -1.16
CA ALA A 277 -4.52 -2.85 -0.01
C ALA A 277 -5.17 -2.36 1.29
N LEU A 278 -5.26 -1.05 1.49
CA LEU A 278 -5.92 -0.43 2.64
C LEU A 278 -7.40 -0.78 2.71
N ASP A 279 -8.12 -0.73 1.59
CA ASP A 279 -9.54 -1.09 1.57
C ASP A 279 -9.74 -2.57 1.96
N GLY A 280 -8.90 -3.45 1.42
CA GLY A 280 -8.91 -4.87 1.78
C GLY A 280 -8.64 -5.13 3.26
N ILE A 281 -7.70 -4.41 3.87
CA ILE A 281 -7.41 -4.49 5.32
C ILE A 281 -8.60 -3.98 6.15
N GLN A 282 -9.19 -2.85 5.77
CA GLN A 282 -10.38 -2.30 6.45
C GLN A 282 -11.59 -3.24 6.35
N ALA A 283 -11.81 -3.87 5.20
CA ALA A 283 -12.89 -4.84 5.02
C ALA A 283 -12.70 -6.06 5.94
N LYS A 284 -11.48 -6.58 6.04
CA LYS A 284 -11.15 -7.72 6.92
C LYS A 284 -11.33 -7.38 8.41
N THR A 285 -10.86 -6.21 8.84
CA THR A 285 -11.00 -5.78 10.25
C THR A 285 -12.46 -5.54 10.63
N ALA A 286 -13.26 -4.93 9.75
CA ALA A 286 -14.69 -4.73 9.97
C ALA A 286 -15.46 -6.05 10.14
N LEU A 287 -15.09 -7.10 9.39
CA LEU A 287 -15.65 -8.44 9.55
C LEU A 287 -15.27 -9.08 10.89
N GLY A 288 -14.02 -8.92 11.31
CA GLY A 288 -13.53 -9.39 12.62
C GLY A 288 -14.30 -8.77 13.78
N SER A 289 -14.40 -7.43 13.82
CA SER A 289 -15.12 -6.72 14.90
C SER A 289 -16.61 -7.04 14.94
N ARG A 290 -17.25 -7.30 13.78
CA ARG A 290 -18.67 -7.70 13.73
C ARG A 290 -18.88 -9.08 14.36
N ARG A 291 -17.97 -10.02 14.11
CA ARG A 291 -18.00 -11.36 14.73
C ARG A 291 -17.82 -11.26 16.25
N GLU A 292 -16.83 -10.51 16.73
CA GLU A 292 -16.58 -10.32 18.16
C GLU A 292 -17.77 -9.68 18.89
N THR A 293 -18.39 -8.66 18.30
CA THR A 293 -19.57 -8.00 18.89
C THR A 293 -20.75 -8.97 19.00
N MET A 294 -20.94 -9.82 17.98
CA MET A 294 -22.00 -10.83 17.99
C MET A 294 -21.70 -11.95 19.00
N LEU A 295 -20.44 -12.36 19.16
CA LEU A 295 -20.00 -13.30 20.18
C LEU A 295 -20.23 -12.75 21.60
N LEU A 296 -19.84 -11.50 21.86
CA LEU A 296 -20.06 -10.86 23.15
C LEU A 296 -21.54 -10.69 23.48
N LYS A 297 -22.37 -10.34 22.47
CA LYS A 297 -23.82 -10.26 22.64
C LYS A 297 -24.40 -11.64 22.98
N LEU A 298 -24.01 -12.68 22.25
CA LEU A 298 -24.46 -14.05 22.52
C LEU A 298 -24.04 -14.52 23.91
N ALA A 299 -22.80 -14.26 24.31
CA ALA A 299 -22.30 -14.61 25.64
C ALA A 299 -23.09 -13.91 26.75
N ASN A 300 -23.43 -12.62 26.56
CA ASN A 300 -24.27 -11.89 27.51
C ASN A 300 -25.70 -12.44 27.55
N GLU A 301 -26.31 -12.74 26.42
CA GLU A 301 -27.66 -13.34 26.35
C GLU A 301 -27.73 -14.72 27.03
N ILE A 302 -26.67 -15.54 26.89
CA ILE A 302 -26.54 -16.82 27.60
C ILE A 302 -26.40 -16.59 29.11
N ARG A 303 -25.55 -15.65 29.54
CA ARG A 303 -25.27 -15.40 30.96
C ARG A 303 -26.48 -14.82 31.70
N ASP A 304 -27.26 -13.99 31.03
CA ASP A 304 -28.41 -13.31 31.64
C ASP A 304 -29.66 -14.19 31.65
N SER A 305 -29.63 -15.36 31.00
CA SER A 305 -30.66 -16.39 31.10
C SER A 305 -30.37 -17.35 32.26
N MET A 306 -31.40 -17.67 33.05
CA MET A 306 -31.30 -18.66 34.15
C MET A 306 -31.92 -20.03 33.80
N ASP A 307 -32.62 -20.13 32.67
CA ASP A 307 -33.30 -21.36 32.25
C ASP A 307 -32.45 -22.09 31.20
N LEU A 308 -32.13 -23.36 31.46
CA LEU A 308 -31.26 -24.16 30.61
C LEU A 308 -31.83 -24.34 29.19
N ASN A 309 -33.14 -24.56 29.06
CA ASN A 309 -33.76 -24.70 27.75
C ASN A 309 -33.66 -23.39 26.96
N THR A 310 -33.92 -22.27 27.63
CA THR A 310 -33.73 -20.94 27.04
C THR A 310 -32.28 -20.67 26.66
N ILE A 311 -31.30 -21.06 27.50
CA ILE A 311 -29.87 -20.94 27.19
C ILE A 311 -29.51 -21.73 25.93
N LEU A 312 -29.92 -23.00 25.87
CA LEU A 312 -29.62 -23.87 24.74
C LEU A 312 -30.28 -23.36 23.45
N GLN A 313 -31.53 -22.88 23.53
CA GLN A 313 -32.21 -22.29 22.39
C GLN A 313 -31.52 -20.99 21.91
N ILE A 314 -31.09 -20.11 22.84
CA ILE A 314 -30.33 -18.90 22.50
C ILE A 314 -29.00 -19.28 21.84
N ALA A 315 -28.28 -20.27 22.40
CA ALA A 315 -27.00 -20.72 21.87
C ALA A 315 -27.12 -21.26 20.44
N VAL A 316 -28.06 -22.17 20.19
CA VAL A 316 -28.25 -22.78 18.86
C VAL A 316 -28.68 -21.72 17.83
N ASN A 317 -29.58 -20.80 18.19
CA ASN A 317 -29.96 -19.67 17.34
C ASN A 317 -28.79 -18.70 17.07
N GLY A 318 -27.97 -18.45 18.07
CA GLY A 318 -26.79 -17.61 17.97
C GLY A 318 -25.73 -18.20 17.03
N MET A 319 -25.49 -19.50 17.15
CA MET A 319 -24.53 -20.24 16.33
C MET A 319 -24.90 -20.21 14.84
N ILE A 320 -26.18 -20.35 14.49
CA ILE A 320 -26.64 -20.20 13.10
C ILE A 320 -26.28 -18.83 12.53
N LYS A 321 -26.55 -17.77 13.28
CA LYS A 321 -26.29 -16.39 12.83
C LYS A 321 -24.80 -16.08 12.75
N LEU A 322 -24.01 -16.62 13.69
CA LEU A 322 -22.56 -16.40 13.77
C LEU A 322 -21.80 -17.14 12.67
N LEU A 323 -22.13 -18.41 12.46
CA LEU A 323 -21.43 -19.29 11.52
C LEU A 323 -22.06 -19.27 10.12
N ASN A 324 -23.25 -18.69 9.97
CA ASN A 324 -24.02 -18.68 8.73
C ASN A 324 -24.23 -20.10 8.17
N VAL A 325 -24.66 -21.01 9.05
CA VAL A 325 -24.98 -22.40 8.72
C VAL A 325 -26.48 -22.58 8.59
N ASP A 326 -26.92 -23.49 7.73
CA ASP A 326 -28.35 -23.68 7.44
C ASP A 326 -29.12 -24.27 8.63
N HIS A 327 -28.48 -25.18 9.36
CA HIS A 327 -29.05 -25.90 10.49
C HIS A 327 -28.07 -25.96 11.65
N CYS A 328 -28.57 -25.90 12.88
CA CYS A 328 -27.79 -26.15 14.08
C CYS A 328 -28.62 -26.97 15.07
N TYR A 329 -28.00 -28.00 15.66
CA TYR A 329 -28.65 -28.92 16.58
C TYR A 329 -27.84 -29.03 17.87
N TYR A 330 -28.52 -29.04 19.01
CA TYR A 330 -27.91 -29.44 20.28
C TYR A 330 -28.24 -30.90 20.59
N LEU A 331 -27.19 -31.72 20.59
CA LEU A 331 -27.23 -33.16 20.81
C LEU A 331 -26.79 -33.50 22.24
N TRP A 332 -27.68 -34.14 22.98
CA TRP A 332 -27.32 -34.85 24.21
C TRP A 332 -26.76 -36.22 23.85
N CYS A 333 -25.65 -36.59 24.49
CA CYS A 333 -25.00 -37.88 24.30
C CYS A 333 -24.79 -38.53 25.67
N TRP A 334 -25.38 -39.71 25.89
CA TRP A 334 -25.19 -40.49 27.10
C TRP A 334 -24.48 -41.81 26.77
N PRO A 335 -23.26 -42.04 27.29
CA PRO A 335 -22.59 -43.31 27.11
C PRO A 335 -23.23 -44.40 27.98
N GLN A 336 -23.58 -45.54 27.40
CA GLN A 336 -24.01 -46.77 28.07
C GLN A 336 -23.10 -47.92 27.66
N GLU A 337 -22.20 -48.34 28.54
CA GLU A 337 -21.24 -49.46 28.42
C GLU A 337 -20.39 -49.49 27.13
N GLN A 338 -20.99 -49.67 25.93
CA GLN A 338 -20.36 -49.65 24.61
C GLN A 338 -21.16 -48.91 23.51
N GLU A 339 -22.35 -48.40 23.82
CA GLU A 339 -23.20 -47.63 22.89
C GLU A 339 -23.45 -46.22 23.43
N ILE A 340 -23.69 -45.24 22.54
CA ILE A 340 -24.11 -43.91 22.95
C ILE A 340 -25.58 -43.75 22.60
N THR A 341 -26.41 -43.42 23.58
CA THR A 341 -27.75 -42.93 23.31
C THR A 341 -27.68 -41.44 23.02
N MET A 342 -28.27 -41.01 21.91
CA MET A 342 -28.27 -39.61 21.47
C MET A 342 -29.69 -39.04 21.42
N MET A 343 -29.84 -37.76 21.72
CA MET A 343 -31.12 -37.05 21.62
C MET A 343 -30.91 -35.59 21.23
N VAL A 344 -31.63 -35.14 20.20
CA VAL A 344 -31.72 -33.71 19.88
C VAL A 344 -32.73 -33.07 20.82
N SER A 345 -32.33 -32.00 21.50
CA SER A 345 -33.25 -31.23 22.36
C SER A 345 -33.62 -29.87 21.80
N HIS A 346 -32.70 -29.24 21.06
CA HIS A 346 -32.86 -27.90 20.52
C HIS A 346 -32.36 -27.88 19.09
N GLU A 347 -33.07 -27.16 18.25
CA GLU A 347 -32.74 -26.95 16.84
C GLU A 347 -32.99 -25.49 16.47
N ALA A 348 -32.28 -25.05 15.43
CA ALA A 348 -32.58 -23.80 14.76
C ALA A 348 -32.33 -23.95 13.26
N HIS A 349 -32.88 -23.00 12.49
CA HIS A 349 -32.77 -22.93 11.04
C HIS A 349 -32.48 -21.50 10.60
N LEU A 350 -31.68 -21.32 9.55
CA LEU A 350 -31.40 -20.00 8.99
C LEU A 350 -32.62 -19.38 8.31
N ASP A 351 -33.39 -20.19 7.57
CA ASP A 351 -34.67 -19.80 6.98
C ASP A 351 -35.85 -20.44 7.75
N PRO A 352 -36.66 -19.66 8.48
CA PRO A 352 -37.83 -20.17 9.20
C PRO A 352 -38.98 -20.61 8.28
N ASN A 353 -38.96 -20.25 6.99
CA ASN A 353 -39.93 -20.65 5.99
C ASN A 353 -39.47 -21.85 5.15
N ASP A 354 -38.31 -22.43 5.44
CA ASP A 354 -37.90 -23.65 4.79
C ASP A 354 -38.83 -24.80 5.20
N HIS A 355 -39.83 -25.05 4.36
CA HIS A 355 -40.80 -26.12 4.50
C HIS A 355 -40.31 -27.44 3.87
N HIS A 356 -39.02 -27.57 3.52
CA HIS A 356 -38.41 -28.86 3.15
C HIS A 356 -38.26 -29.81 4.36
N GLY A 357 -39.38 -30.06 5.06
CA GLY A 357 -39.56 -30.97 6.19
C GLY A 357 -38.87 -30.44 7.45
N SER A 358 -39.56 -30.21 8.56
CA SER A 358 -39.96 -31.27 9.51
C SER A 358 -39.29 -32.65 9.30
N ARG A 359 -38.02 -32.69 8.89
CA ARG A 359 -37.18 -33.87 9.01
C ARG A 359 -36.71 -33.83 10.45
N SER A 360 -37.41 -34.54 11.34
CA SER A 360 -36.87 -34.78 12.66
C SER A 360 -35.51 -35.42 12.47
N PHE A 361 -34.45 -34.70 12.84
CA PHE A 361 -33.11 -35.24 12.82
C PHE A 361 -33.12 -36.53 13.65
N ASN A 362 -32.88 -37.68 13.03
CA ASN A 362 -32.85 -38.93 13.76
C ASN A 362 -31.47 -39.08 14.41
N PRO A 363 -31.33 -38.93 15.73
CA PRO A 363 -30.04 -39.03 16.40
C PRO A 363 -29.38 -40.41 16.19
N ASP A 364 -30.16 -41.47 15.95
CA ASP A 364 -29.62 -42.82 15.68
C ASP A 364 -28.85 -42.87 14.36
N SER A 365 -29.11 -41.97 13.43
CA SER A 365 -28.32 -41.86 12.19
C SER A 365 -26.86 -41.49 12.47
N LEU A 366 -26.57 -40.82 13.60
CA LEU A 366 -25.22 -40.44 14.00
C LEU A 366 -24.46 -41.56 14.74
N GLN A 367 -25.01 -42.76 14.89
CA GLN A 367 -24.28 -43.87 15.54
C GLN A 367 -22.86 -44.11 14.99
N PRO A 368 -22.58 -43.95 13.68
CA PRO A 368 -21.20 -44.04 13.16
C PRO A 368 -20.23 -43.01 13.76
N LEU A 369 -20.74 -41.88 14.26
CA LEU A 369 -19.95 -40.83 14.91
C LEU A 369 -19.72 -41.04 16.40
N SER A 370 -20.34 -42.05 17.01
CA SER A 370 -20.26 -42.33 18.44
C SER A 370 -18.81 -42.39 18.95
N HIS A 371 -17.92 -43.07 18.22
CA HIS A 371 -16.52 -43.20 18.61
C HIS A 371 -15.78 -41.85 18.67
N TYR A 372 -16.08 -40.92 17.74
CA TYR A 372 -15.49 -39.59 17.73
C TYR A 372 -16.06 -38.68 18.83
N ILE A 373 -17.34 -38.85 19.15
CA ILE A 373 -18.02 -38.13 20.22
C ILE A 373 -17.42 -38.53 21.58
N LEU A 374 -17.14 -39.82 21.82
CA LEU A 374 -16.50 -40.30 23.05
C LEU A 374 -15.08 -39.78 23.21
N ASP A 375 -14.34 -39.69 22.10
CA ASP A 375 -12.98 -39.15 22.08
C ASP A 375 -12.94 -37.62 22.23
N VAL A 376 -14.10 -36.95 22.22
CA VAL A 376 -14.23 -35.50 22.33
C VAL A 376 -13.33 -34.78 21.31
N LYS A 377 -13.29 -35.29 20.09
CA LYS A 377 -12.61 -34.66 18.97
C LYS A 377 -13.60 -33.82 18.17
N THR A 378 -13.22 -32.59 17.85
CA THR A 378 -13.97 -31.79 16.88
C THR A 378 -13.85 -32.44 15.51
N ILE A 379 -14.99 -32.61 14.84
CA ILE A 379 -15.05 -33.15 13.48
C ILE A 379 -15.49 -32.01 12.57
N GLU A 380 -14.76 -31.80 11.49
CA GLU A 380 -15.09 -30.81 10.47
C GLU A 380 -14.98 -31.48 9.10
N ILE A 381 -16.10 -31.49 8.37
CA ILE A 381 -16.19 -32.02 7.01
C ILE A 381 -16.71 -30.88 6.15
N ASN A 382 -15.80 -30.28 5.37
CA ASN A 382 -16.09 -29.11 4.55
C ASN A 382 -16.82 -29.45 3.25
N SER A 383 -16.64 -30.68 2.75
CA SER A 383 -17.33 -31.19 1.58
C SER A 383 -17.33 -32.71 1.60
N ILE A 384 -18.49 -33.35 1.40
CA ILE A 384 -18.56 -34.81 1.19
C ILE A 384 -17.72 -35.23 -0.04
N ASN A 385 -17.48 -34.32 -0.99
CA ASN A 385 -16.80 -34.60 -2.25
C ASN A 385 -15.29 -34.35 -2.19
N ASP A 386 -14.75 -33.81 -1.09
CA ASP A 386 -13.30 -33.66 -0.93
C ASP A 386 -12.68 -35.00 -0.52
N ASP A 387 -12.09 -35.70 -1.48
CA ASP A 387 -11.46 -37.02 -1.30
C ASP A 387 -10.10 -36.98 -0.59
N MET A 388 -9.68 -35.84 -0.04
CA MET A 388 -8.25 -35.57 0.11
C MET A 388 -7.58 -35.83 1.47
N PHE A 389 -8.25 -36.23 2.56
CA PHE A 389 -7.55 -36.30 3.86
C PHE A 389 -7.83 -37.46 4.83
N PHE A 390 -8.69 -38.43 4.52
CA PHE A 390 -8.89 -39.59 5.42
C PHE A 390 -9.00 -40.92 4.66
N LEU A 391 -7.94 -41.28 3.94
CA LEU A 391 -7.80 -42.61 3.35
C LEU A 391 -7.36 -43.58 4.45
N ASP A 392 -8.24 -44.55 4.76
CA ASP A 392 -7.99 -45.88 5.35
C ASP A 392 -8.86 -46.26 6.57
N SER A 393 -9.83 -45.42 6.99
CA SER A 393 -10.79 -45.84 8.01
C SER A 393 -12.12 -46.29 7.39
N PRO A 394 -12.59 -47.55 7.60
CA PRO A 394 -13.91 -47.99 7.15
C PRO A 394 -15.05 -47.12 7.73
N LEU A 395 -14.80 -46.42 8.84
CA LEU A 395 -15.73 -45.49 9.47
C LEU A 395 -16.02 -44.24 8.59
N TYR A 396 -15.13 -43.89 7.67
CA TYR A 396 -15.30 -42.71 6.83
C TYR A 396 -16.32 -42.93 5.70
N GLU A 397 -16.39 -44.14 5.15
CA GLU A 397 -17.39 -44.49 4.13
C GLU A 397 -18.80 -44.56 4.73
N ASP A 398 -18.93 -45.12 5.93
CA ASP A 398 -20.19 -45.11 6.68
C ASP A 398 -20.65 -43.68 6.98
N LEU A 399 -19.71 -42.79 7.32
CA LEU A 399 -19.98 -41.37 7.54
C LEU A 399 -20.40 -40.62 6.27
N LYS A 400 -19.72 -40.86 5.14
CA LYS A 400 -20.12 -40.30 3.84
C LYS A 400 -21.51 -40.80 3.42
N ALA A 401 -21.81 -42.08 3.61
CA ALA A 401 -23.12 -42.66 3.31
C ALA A 401 -24.23 -41.99 4.16
N MET A 402 -23.99 -41.83 5.45
CA MET A 402 -24.88 -41.14 6.38
C MET A 402 -25.11 -39.67 5.97
N LEU A 403 -24.06 -38.90 5.66
CA LEU A 403 -24.20 -37.50 5.26
C LEU A 403 -24.96 -37.34 3.93
N ARG A 404 -24.78 -38.28 2.99
CA ARG A 404 -25.56 -38.32 1.74
C ARG A 404 -27.03 -38.62 1.98
N GLU A 405 -27.34 -39.54 2.90
CA GLU A 405 -28.72 -39.83 3.31
C GLU A 405 -29.38 -38.59 3.95
N LEU A 406 -28.63 -37.88 4.80
CA LEU A 406 -29.04 -36.63 5.42
C LEU A 406 -29.04 -35.43 4.45
N LYS A 407 -28.56 -35.60 3.20
CA LYS A 407 -28.38 -34.54 2.20
C LYS A 407 -27.57 -33.34 2.72
N THR A 408 -26.57 -33.60 3.55
CA THR A 408 -25.76 -32.58 4.22
C THR A 408 -24.43 -32.41 3.51
N GLU A 409 -24.17 -31.29 2.85
CA GLU A 409 -22.92 -31.09 2.08
C GLU A 409 -21.67 -30.95 2.94
N SER A 410 -21.85 -30.37 4.13
CA SER A 410 -20.79 -30.13 5.12
C SER A 410 -21.35 -30.27 6.53
N ILE A 411 -20.55 -30.80 7.47
CA ILE A 411 -20.93 -30.90 8.88
C ILE A 411 -19.76 -30.51 9.79
N ALA A 412 -20.08 -29.83 10.88
CA ALA A 412 -19.15 -29.57 11.97
C ALA A 412 -19.76 -30.09 13.28
N LEU A 413 -19.05 -30.99 13.96
CA LEU A 413 -19.44 -31.52 15.26
C LEU A 413 -18.47 -31.03 16.32
N ILE A 414 -18.97 -30.23 17.26
CA ILE A 414 -18.18 -29.60 18.32
C ILE A 414 -18.61 -30.21 19.66
N PRO A 415 -17.77 -31.05 20.28
CA PRO A 415 -18.10 -31.66 21.55
C PRO A 415 -17.97 -30.67 22.72
N PHE A 416 -18.98 -30.61 23.57
CA PHE A 416 -18.93 -29.86 24.83
C PHE A 416 -18.47 -30.77 25.97
N LYS A 417 -17.29 -30.50 26.55
CA LYS A 417 -16.86 -31.15 27.78
C LYS A 417 -17.52 -30.47 28.98
N PRO A 418 -18.32 -31.18 29.80
CA PRO A 418 -18.65 -30.65 31.12
C PRO A 418 -17.33 -30.46 31.89
N VAL A 419 -17.15 -29.29 32.47
CA VAL A 419 -16.05 -29.06 33.42
C VAL A 419 -16.30 -30.02 34.58
N PRO A 420 -15.37 -30.94 34.92
CA PRO A 420 -15.58 -31.82 36.06
C PRO A 420 -15.77 -30.95 37.30
N ASN A 421 -16.86 -31.20 38.05
CA ASN A 421 -17.20 -30.48 39.27
C ASN A 421 -15.95 -30.36 40.15
N ILE A 422 -15.58 -29.12 40.48
CA ILE A 422 -14.60 -28.79 41.53
C ILE A 422 -15.23 -29.04 42.89
#